data_AF-A0A3M0LSS3-F1
#
_entry.id   AF-A0A3M0LSS3-F1
#
_cell.length_a   1.000
_cell.length_b   1.000
_cell.length_c   1.000
_cell.angle_alpha   90.00
_cell.angle_beta   90.00
_cell.angle_gamma   90.00
#
_symmetry.space_group_name_H-M   'P 1'
#
loop_
_entity.id
_entity.type
_entity.pdbx_description
1 polymer ?
#
loop_
_entity_poly.entity_id
_entity_poly.type
_entity_poly.pdbx_seq_one_letter_code
_entity_poly.pdbx_strand_id
1 'polypeptide(L)' 'MQVSFNQRQIKHKADALEPQLRLVMHGVPIELVDHATADQLAVMQEIVNRDIEERFKINSTATNNGIATAFGAKK' A
#
# COMPACT_ATOMS: atom_id res chain seq x y z
N MET A 1 28.81 -3.42 -22.18
CA MET A 1 28.59 -4.73 -21.52
C MET A 1 27.19 -4.71 -20.93
N GLN A 2 26.25 -5.51 -21.44
CA GLN A 2 24.96 -5.70 -20.75
C GLN A 2 25.20 -6.66 -19.60
N VAL A 3 25.09 -6.16 -18.37
CA VAL A 3 25.13 -7.00 -17.17
C VAL A 3 23.74 -7.59 -16.99
N SER A 4 23.60 -8.88 -17.28
CA SER A 4 22.39 -9.64 -16.99
C SER A 4 22.44 -10.12 -15.53
N PHE A 5 21.41 -9.79 -14.76
CA PHE A 5 21.27 -10.28 -13.39
C PHE A 5 20.72 -11.71 -13.39
N ASN A 6 21.23 -12.55 -12.49
CA ASN A 6 20.59 -13.84 -12.21
C ASN A 6 19.34 -13.67 -11.33
N GLN A 7 18.50 -14.70 -11.26
CA GLN A 7 17.22 -14.64 -10.54
C GLN A 7 17.36 -14.23 -9.07
N ARG A 8 18.42 -14.67 -8.38
CA ARG A 8 18.66 -14.32 -6.97
C ARG A 8 19.01 -12.84 -6.82
N GLN A 9 19.81 -12.30 -7.73
CA GLN A 9 20.16 -10.87 -7.76
C GLN A 9 18.95 -10.00 -8.09
N ILE A 10 18.10 -10.44 -9.02
CA ILE A 10 16.84 -9.76 -9.35
C ILE A 10 15.96 -9.69 -8.10
N LYS A 11 15.75 -10.83 -7.41
CA LYS A 11 14.95 -10.87 -6.19
C LYS A 11 15.49 -9.92 -5.12
N HIS A 12 16.78 -10.01 -4.79
CA HIS A 12 17.37 -9.15 -3.77
C HIS A 12 17.25 -7.65 -4.11
N LYS A 13 17.39 -7.29 -5.39
CA LYS A 13 17.22 -5.90 -5.82
C LYS A 13 15.77 -5.45 -5.76
N ALA A 14 14.82 -6.34 -6.09
CA ALA A 14 13.40 -6.07 -5.96
C ALA A 14 13.02 -5.87 -4.48
N ASP A 15 13.44 -6.77 -3.59
CA ASP A 15 13.18 -6.69 -2.15
C ASP A 15 13.72 -5.36 -1.55
N ALA A 16 14.86 -4.87 -2.05
CA ALA A 16 15.45 -3.60 -1.60
C ALA A 16 14.70 -2.34 -2.08
N LEU A 17 13.97 -2.42 -3.20
CA LEU A 17 13.21 -1.31 -3.79
C LEU A 17 11.71 -1.36 -3.44
N GLU A 18 11.25 -2.51 -2.96
CA GLU A 18 9.85 -2.79 -2.70
C GLU A 18 9.18 -1.76 -1.78
N PRO A 19 9.80 -1.31 -0.66
CA PRO A 19 9.19 -0.33 0.22
C PRO A 19 8.89 1.00 -0.48
N GLN A 20 9.88 1.56 -1.19
CA GLN A 20 9.73 2.83 -1.91
C GLN A 20 8.71 2.69 -3.03
N LEU A 21 8.78 1.60 -3.79
CA LEU A 21 7.88 1.38 -4.93
C LEU A 21 6.42 1.22 -4.49
N ARG A 22 6.16 0.47 -3.40
CA ARG A 22 4.82 0.33 -2.83
C ARG A 22 4.24 1.68 -2.41
N LEU A 23 5.04 2.50 -1.72
CA LEU A 23 4.60 3.83 -1.30
C LEU A 23 4.23 4.71 -2.50
N VAL A 24 5.04 4.70 -3.57
CA VAL A 24 4.76 5.45 -4.81
C VAL A 24 3.49 4.94 -5.50
N MET A 25 3.29 3.62 -5.56
CA MET A 25 2.04 3.04 -6.09
C MET A 25 0.81 3.48 -5.29
N HIS A 26 0.97 3.78 -4.01
CA HIS A 26 -0.09 4.32 -3.14
C HIS A 26 -0.17 5.86 -3.16
N GLY A 27 0.58 6.53 -4.04
CA GLY A 27 0.49 7.97 -4.28
C GLY A 27 1.43 8.82 -3.44
N VAL A 28 2.37 8.22 -2.71
CA VAL A 28 3.42 8.98 -2.02
C VAL A 28 4.43 9.51 -3.07
N PRO A 29 4.71 10.82 -3.11
CA PRO A 29 5.68 11.39 -4.05
C PRO A 29 7.05 10.71 -4.00
N ILE A 30 7.66 10.50 -5.17
CA ILE A 30 8.98 9.83 -5.29
C ILE A 30 10.06 10.61 -4.52
N GLU A 31 9.97 11.94 -4.52
CA GLU A 31 10.91 12.85 -3.87
C GLU A 31 10.94 12.66 -2.34
N LEU A 32 9.84 12.15 -1.76
CA LEU A 32 9.77 11.85 -0.33
C LEU A 32 10.34 10.48 0.02
N VAL A 33 10.26 9.50 -0.90
CA VAL A 33 10.71 8.12 -0.63
C VAL A 33 12.14 7.85 -1.08
N ASP A 34 12.66 8.57 -2.09
CA ASP A 34 13.98 8.33 -2.69
C ASP A 34 15.13 8.68 -1.72
N HIS A 35 14.90 9.62 -0.80
CA HIS A 35 15.88 10.04 0.20
C HIS A 35 15.51 9.65 1.63
N ALA A 36 14.45 8.85 1.80
CA ALA A 36 13.99 8.44 3.12
C ALA A 36 14.89 7.34 3.71
N THR A 37 15.14 7.43 5.02
CA THR A 37 15.74 6.33 5.77
C THR A 37 14.75 5.16 5.89
N ALA A 38 15.24 3.97 6.26
CA ALA A 38 14.39 2.80 6.48
C ALA A 38 13.27 3.08 7.50
N ASP A 39 13.57 3.80 8.58
CA ASP A 39 12.58 4.17 9.60
C ASP A 39 11.53 5.14 9.05
N GLN A 40 11.95 6.10 8.22
CA GLN A 40 11.02 7.04 7.58
C GLN A 40 10.09 6.32 6.59
N LEU A 41 10.61 5.37 5.81
CA LEU A 41 9.81 4.53 4.93
C LEU A 41 8.80 3.69 5.73
N ALA A 42 9.20 3.14 6.87
CA ALA A 42 8.31 2.37 7.74
C ALA A 42 7.16 3.23 8.30
N VAL A 43 7.45 4.47 8.71
CA VAL A 43 6.41 5.42 9.17
C VAL A 43 5.45 5.76 8.03
N MET A 44 5.95 6.04 6.83
CA MET A 44 5.10 6.31 5.67
C MET A 44 4.21 5.10 5.32
N GLN A 45 4.76 3.89 5.41
CA GLN A 45 4.03 2.66 5.15
C GLN A 45 2.89 2.45 6.15
N GLU A 46 3.12 2.74 7.44
CA GLU A 46 2.10 2.66 8.46
C GLU A 46 0.94 3.64 8.20
N ILE A 47 1.23 4.86 7.72
CA ILE A 47 0.19 5.83 7.33
C ILE A 47 -0.66 5.28 6.18
N VAL A 48 -0.01 4.74 5.14
CA VAL A 48 -0.70 4.14 3.99
C VAL A 48 -1.56 2.95 4.42
N ASN A 49 -1.06 2.09 5.31
CA ASN A 49 -1.81 0.95 5.82
C ASN A 49 -3.08 1.40 6.56
N ARG A 50 -3.00 2.44 7.38
CA ARG A 50 -4.17 3.00 8.09
C ARG A 50 -5.22 3.55 7.15
N ASP A 51 -4.82 4.25 6.08
CA ASP A 51 -5.75 4.74 5.05
C ASP A 51 -6.43 3.57 4.31
N ILE A 52 -5.70 2.51 3.97
CA ILE A 52 -6.27 1.30 3.36
C ILE A 52 -7.30 0.66 4.29
N GLU A 53 -6.96 0.50 5.57
CA GLU A 53 -7.88 -0.06 6.57
C GLU A 53 -9.15 0.79 6.73
N GLU A 54 -9.01 2.11 6.77
CA GLU A 54 -10.14 3.03 6.90
C GLU A 54 -11.07 2.94 5.68
N ARG A 55 -10.51 2.96 4.46
CA ARG A 55 -11.27 2.77 3.22
C ARG A 55 -11.99 1.42 3.19
N PHE A 56 -11.32 0.36 3.66
CA PHE A 56 -11.94 -0.97 3.74
C PHE A 56 -13.12 -0.99 4.72
N LYS A 57 -12.98 -0.39 5.90
CA LYS A 57 -14.06 -0.28 6.90
C LYS A 57 -15.24 0.53 6.38
N ILE A 58 -14.99 1.65 5.69
CA ILE A 58 -16.03 2.48 5.06
C ILE A 58 -16.79 1.66 4.01
N ASN A 59 -16.07 0.99 3.10
CA ASN A 59 -16.67 0.17 2.05
C ASN A 59 -17.48 -0.99 2.64
N SER A 60 -16.94 -1.71 3.61
CA SER A 60 -17.64 -2.79 4.30
C SER A 60 -18.93 -2.29 4.98
N THR A 61 -18.87 -1.14 5.65
CA THR A 61 -20.04 -0.52 6.30
C THR A 61 -21.09 -0.09 5.28
N ALA A 62 -20.67 0.52 4.16
CA ALA A 62 -21.56 0.92 3.08
C ALA A 62 -22.25 -0.29 2.43
N THR A 63 -21.51 -1.37 2.17
CA THR A 63 -22.05 -2.63 1.64
C THR A 63 -23.05 -3.25 2.62
N ASN A 64 -22.71 -3.33 3.91
CA ASN A 64 -23.60 -3.89 4.92
C ASN A 64 -24.89 -3.07 5.05
N ASN A 65 -24.80 -1.74 5.03
CA ASN A 65 -25.98 -0.87 5.05
C ASN A 65 -26.83 -1.01 3.78
N GLY A 66 -26.19 -1.13 2.61
CA GLY A 66 -26.88 -1.37 1.35
C GLY A 66 -27.64 -2.70 1.35
N ILE A 67 -26.99 -3.77 1.83
CA ILE A 67 -27.60 -5.10 2.02
C ILE A 67 -28.75 -5.00 3.03
N ALA A 68 -28.52 -4.46 4.22
CA ALA A 68 -29.54 -4.32 5.26
C ALA A 68 -30.78 -3.55 4.77
N THR A 69 -30.56 -2.46 4.02
CA THR A 69 -31.64 -1.67 3.41
C THR A 69 -32.38 -2.46 2.33
N ALA A 70 -31.65 -3.19 1.46
CA ALA A 70 -32.24 -4.00 0.39
C ALA A 70 -33.05 -5.20 0.94
N PHE A 71 -32.64 -5.77 2.06
CA PHE A 71 -33.33 -6.89 2.72
C PHE A 71 -34.31 -6.46 3.83
N GLY A 72 -34.61 -5.17 3.93
CA GLY A 72 -35.71 -4.66 4.77
C GLY A 72 -35.42 -4.65 6.28
N ALA A 73 -34.16 -4.72 6.70
CA ALA A 73 -33.78 -4.48 8.08
C ALA A 73 -33.99 -2.99 8.40
N LYS A 74 -35.15 -2.66 8.98
CA LYS A 74 -35.43 -1.31 9.50
C LYS A 74 -34.53 -1.05 10.71
N LYS A 75 -33.93 0.15 10.73
CA LYS A 75 -33.15 0.72 11.83
C LYS A 75 -33.85 0.57 13.18
#